data_AF-A0A423X3Q2-F1
#
_entry.id   AF-A0A423X3Q2-F1
#
_cell.length_a   1.000
_cell.length_b   1.000
_cell.length_c   1.000
_cell.angle_alpha   90.00
_cell.angle_beta   90.00
_cell.angle_gamma   90.00
#
_symmetry.space_group_name_H-M   'P 1'
#
loop_
_entity.id
_entity.type
_entity.pdbx_description
1 polymer ?
#
loop_
_entity_poly.entity_id
_entity_poly.type
_entity_poly.pdbx_seq_one_letter_code
_entity_poly.pdbx_strand_id
1 'polypeptide(L)'
;MSALLSRATNDSRFHFAATALVSGGIVAAGLLSYQRLSQEKRVSKLKESIPDPTEGHHLQKLTSLGTIPAPDKEDLRTEALARRAQAGDFDDELILEQLARNRVFLTPEGLDKLRNSFVIVVGCGGVGSHATASFARSGVSKLRLVDFDQVTLSSLNRHAVATLADVGLPKVQCLSKRLRAIAPWVKFDLRLEKFDGNSAEALLAPWGENGQKPDFVVDAIDNIDTKVALLKYCHDHQIPVISAMGAGCKSDPTRIIVGDISTSTDDGLSRATRRRLKLQGVTNGIPAVYSTERTSEGKAQLLPLSDEEFKKGTVGDLGVLPDFRVRILPVLGTMPAIFGMTVANHVILKITGYPCDYVEFKGSGKVFDSVFSIVQANEERLVRAEPGAPSDVALGLRITLSVADVAFLIEEIYRGRSALSSLPTSLFLVRWRKPQGSILQSTGEGEDQQKWTTLKMSDLVCMTKKEAKLHEQQVLREGKSPEDLYDAETVKRVEERILEAVEYEKYR
;
A
#
# COMPACT_ATOMS: atom_id res chain seq x y z
N MET A 1 0.63 36.42 -37.73
CA MET A 1 1.62 36.04 -36.69
C MET A 1 2.87 36.93 -36.66
N SER A 2 3.29 37.59 -37.76
CA SER A 2 4.53 38.40 -37.74
C SER A 2 4.43 39.74 -36.97
N ALA A 3 3.26 40.36 -36.87
CA ALA A 3 3.08 41.63 -36.15
C ALA A 3 3.07 41.51 -34.60
N LEU A 4 2.76 40.32 -34.08
CA LEU A 4 2.84 40.02 -32.63
C LEU A 4 4.28 39.74 -32.21
N LEU A 5 5.04 39.03 -33.05
CA LEU A 5 6.47 38.78 -32.84
C LEU A 5 7.29 40.07 -32.90
N SER A 6 7.00 41.00 -33.82
CA SER A 6 7.76 42.26 -33.93
C SER A 6 7.51 43.25 -32.78
N ARG A 7 6.34 43.18 -32.11
CA ARG A 7 6.05 43.95 -30.89
C ARG A 7 6.68 43.31 -29.65
N ALA A 8 6.73 41.98 -29.57
CA ALA A 8 7.40 41.27 -28.48
C ALA A 8 8.92 41.49 -28.49
N THR A 9 9.55 41.64 -29.66
CA THR A 9 10.99 41.90 -29.79
C THR A 9 11.43 43.32 -29.46
N ASN A 10 10.51 44.25 -29.12
CA ASN A 10 10.85 45.62 -28.73
C ASN A 10 10.53 45.93 -27.26
N ASP A 11 10.00 44.96 -26.51
CA ASP A 11 9.73 45.08 -25.09
C ASP A 11 10.91 44.55 -24.28
N SER A 12 11.56 45.41 -23.51
CA SER A 12 12.74 45.04 -22.70
C SER A 12 12.42 43.93 -21.71
N ARG A 13 11.17 43.86 -21.22
CA ARG A 13 10.72 42.80 -20.30
C ARG A 13 10.68 41.43 -20.98
N PHE A 14 10.34 41.38 -22.27
CA PHE A 14 10.34 40.13 -23.03
C PHE A 14 11.77 39.65 -23.29
N HIS A 15 12.71 40.55 -23.58
CA HIS A 15 14.14 40.21 -23.70
C HIS A 15 14.74 39.69 -22.40
N PHE A 16 14.42 40.31 -21.26
CA PHE A 16 14.84 39.80 -19.94
C PHE A 16 14.23 38.44 -19.63
N ALA A 17 12.94 38.23 -19.90
CA ALA A 17 12.29 36.94 -19.69
C ALA A 17 12.86 35.84 -20.60
N ALA A 18 13.09 36.13 -21.88
CA ALA A 18 13.71 35.19 -22.82
C ALA A 18 15.14 34.84 -22.41
N THR A 19 15.94 35.83 -22.00
CA THR A 19 17.32 35.63 -21.54
C THR A 19 17.37 34.85 -20.22
N ALA A 20 16.43 35.08 -19.31
CA ALA A 20 16.30 34.32 -18.08
C ALA A 20 15.90 32.86 -18.33
N LEU A 21 14.98 32.61 -19.27
CA LEU A 21 14.59 31.24 -19.66
C LEU A 21 15.73 30.49 -20.34
N VAL A 22 16.46 31.14 -21.24
CA VAL A 22 17.61 30.54 -21.93
C VAL A 22 18.75 30.26 -20.95
N SER A 23 19.09 31.22 -20.08
CA SER A 23 20.15 31.03 -19.08
C SER A 23 19.77 29.98 -18.04
N GLY A 24 18.51 29.96 -17.57
CA GLY A 24 17.98 28.91 -16.70
C GLY A 24 18.02 27.53 -17.36
N GLY A 25 17.65 27.43 -18.64
CA GLY A 25 17.72 26.20 -19.42
C GLY A 25 19.15 25.67 -19.57
N ILE A 26 20.12 26.55 -19.84
CA ILE A 26 21.54 26.18 -19.97
C ILE A 26 22.10 25.70 -18.63
N VAL A 27 21.79 26.39 -17.52
CA VAL A 27 22.25 26.00 -16.18
C VAL A 27 21.63 24.66 -15.77
N ALA A 28 20.33 24.46 -16.00
CA ALA A 28 19.65 23.20 -15.71
C ALA A 28 20.24 22.04 -16.55
N ALA A 29 20.46 22.25 -17.85
CA ALA A 29 21.08 21.26 -18.72
C ALA A 29 22.53 20.94 -18.28
N GLY A 30 23.30 21.95 -17.87
CA GLY A 30 24.65 21.77 -17.33
C GLY A 30 24.67 20.96 -16.03
N LEU A 31 23.75 21.27 -15.10
CA LEU A 31 23.61 20.53 -13.84
C LEU A 31 23.20 19.07 -14.08
N LEU A 32 22.20 18.83 -14.94
CA LEU A 32 21.74 17.48 -15.27
C LEU A 32 22.84 16.67 -15.98
N SER A 33 23.58 17.31 -16.90
CA SER A 33 24.71 16.67 -17.59
C SER A 33 25.84 16.34 -16.63
N TYR A 34 26.16 17.25 -15.71
CA TYR A 34 27.17 17.02 -14.67
C TYR A 34 26.75 15.89 -13.72
N GLN A 35 25.49 15.85 -13.30
CA GLN A 35 24.96 14.76 -12.49
C GLN A 35 25.08 13.42 -13.19
N ARG A 36 24.71 13.35 -14.48
CA ARG A 36 24.82 12.13 -15.28
C ARG A 36 26.26 11.65 -15.44
N LEU A 37 27.19 12.55 -15.75
CA LEU A 37 28.62 12.24 -15.85
C LEU A 37 29.23 11.82 -14.49
N SER A 38 28.82 12.47 -13.41
CA SER A 38 29.25 12.11 -12.05
C SER A 38 28.76 10.71 -11.68
N GLN A 39 27.51 10.38 -12.02
CA GLN A 39 26.93 9.05 -11.83
C GLN A 39 27.68 8.01 -12.65
N GLU A 40 27.96 8.26 -13.93
CA GLU A 40 28.75 7.36 -14.78
C GLU A 40 30.15 7.12 -14.23
N LYS A 41 30.85 8.17 -13.76
CA LYS A 41 32.16 8.02 -13.10
C LYS A 41 32.09 7.20 -11.82
N ARG A 42 31.06 7.39 -10.98
CA ARG A 42 30.85 6.59 -9.76
C ARG A 42 30.64 5.12 -10.12
N VAL A 43 29.82 4.83 -11.13
CA VAL A 43 29.60 3.47 -11.63
C VAL A 43 30.89 2.87 -12.18
N SER A 44 31.69 3.64 -12.94
CA SER A 44 32.99 3.18 -13.45
C SER A 44 33.95 2.82 -12.32
N LYS A 45 34.11 3.70 -11.32
CA LYS A 45 34.94 3.41 -10.14
C LYS A 45 34.47 2.19 -9.36
N LEU A 46 33.15 2.00 -9.24
CA LEU A 46 32.58 0.80 -8.63
C LEU A 46 32.92 -0.45 -9.43
N LYS A 47 32.84 -0.40 -10.76
CA LYS A 47 33.25 -1.50 -11.64
C LYS A 47 34.75 -1.80 -11.56
N GLU A 48 35.59 -0.78 -11.49
CA GLU A 48 37.04 -0.90 -11.31
C GLU A 48 37.42 -1.46 -9.92
N SER A 49 36.57 -1.27 -8.91
CA SER A 49 36.77 -1.84 -7.57
C SER A 49 36.40 -3.32 -7.47
N ILE A 50 35.82 -3.91 -8.53
CA ILE A 50 35.55 -5.35 -8.59
C ILE A 50 36.89 -6.07 -8.83
N PRO A 51 37.32 -6.98 -7.94
CA PRO A 51 38.57 -7.71 -8.10
C PRO A 51 38.61 -8.49 -9.42
N ASP A 52 39.81 -8.61 -9.99
CA ASP A 52 40.02 -9.35 -11.24
C ASP A 52 39.71 -10.85 -11.00
N PRO A 53 38.79 -11.47 -11.75
CA PRO A 53 38.33 -12.86 -11.50
C PRO A 53 39.41 -13.93 -11.57
N THR A 54 40.63 -13.61 -12.00
CA THR A 54 41.76 -14.55 -12.09
C THR A 54 42.56 -14.70 -10.79
N GLU A 55 42.39 -13.81 -9.80
CA GLU A 55 43.09 -13.92 -8.51
C GLU A 55 42.34 -14.84 -7.54
N GLY A 56 42.59 -16.14 -7.61
CA GLY A 56 42.21 -17.10 -6.55
C GLY A 56 40.69 -17.33 -6.33
N HIS A 57 39.83 -16.72 -7.14
CA HIS A 57 38.38 -16.87 -7.06
C HIS A 57 37.88 -17.92 -8.06
N HIS A 58 37.25 -18.98 -7.56
CA HIS A 58 36.56 -19.94 -8.43
C HIS A 58 35.33 -19.27 -9.07
N LEU A 59 35.43 -18.96 -10.36
CA LEU A 59 34.32 -18.44 -11.16
C LEU A 59 33.15 -19.46 -11.17
N GLN A 60 32.03 -19.06 -10.57
CA GLN A 60 30.77 -19.82 -10.67
C GLN A 60 30.04 -19.45 -11.96
N LYS A 61 29.51 -20.47 -12.66
CA LYS A 61 28.77 -20.27 -13.90
C LYS A 61 27.41 -19.62 -13.59
N LEU A 62 27.15 -18.44 -14.17
CA LEU A 62 25.85 -17.77 -14.05
C LEU A 62 24.80 -18.55 -14.85
N THR A 63 23.70 -18.94 -14.20
CA THR A 63 22.54 -19.56 -14.86
C THR A 63 21.39 -18.56 -14.97
N SER A 64 20.31 -18.91 -15.69
CA SER A 64 19.07 -18.11 -15.70
C SER A 64 18.46 -17.92 -14.31
N LEU A 65 18.85 -18.76 -13.34
CA LEU A 65 18.42 -18.67 -11.96
C LEU A 65 19.47 -17.99 -11.06
N GLY A 66 20.59 -17.48 -11.58
CA GLY A 66 21.68 -16.86 -10.78
C GLY A 66 22.88 -17.79 -10.55
N THR A 67 23.73 -17.45 -9.57
CA THR A 67 24.87 -18.29 -9.13
C THR A 67 24.38 -19.43 -8.25
N ILE A 68 24.60 -20.68 -8.68
CA ILE A 68 24.26 -21.88 -7.92
C ILE A 68 25.57 -22.48 -7.40
N PRO A 69 25.82 -22.51 -6.08
CA PRO A 69 26.95 -23.24 -5.53
C PRO A 69 26.81 -24.73 -5.87
N ALA A 70 27.94 -25.42 -6.04
CA ALA A 70 27.91 -26.85 -6.33
C ALA A 70 27.07 -27.57 -5.26
N PRO A 71 26.02 -28.33 -5.66
CA PRO A 71 25.13 -28.97 -4.70
C PRO A 71 25.92 -30.00 -3.89
N ASP A 72 25.69 -30.03 -2.58
CA ASP A 72 26.27 -31.07 -1.75
C ASP A 72 25.55 -32.43 -1.96
N LYS A 73 26.04 -33.49 -1.31
CA LYS A 73 25.44 -34.82 -1.46
C LYS A 73 23.99 -34.89 -0.97
N GLU A 74 23.64 -34.09 0.04
CA GLU A 74 22.29 -34.06 0.62
C GLU A 74 21.32 -33.32 -0.30
N ASP A 75 21.77 -32.22 -0.90
CA ASP A 75 21.05 -31.44 -1.90
C ASP A 75 20.72 -32.31 -3.12
N LEU A 76 21.70 -33.05 -3.64
CA LEU A 76 21.50 -33.97 -4.76
C LEU A 76 20.48 -35.07 -4.44
N ARG A 77 20.55 -35.64 -3.22
CA ARG A 77 19.59 -36.65 -2.76
C ARG A 77 18.18 -36.08 -2.63
N THR A 78 18.07 -34.88 -2.07
CA THR A 78 16.81 -34.16 -1.91
C THR A 78 16.20 -33.83 -3.26
N GLU A 79 17.00 -33.36 -4.22
CA GLU A 79 16.53 -33.04 -5.56
C GLU A 79 16.08 -34.29 -6.31
N ALA A 80 16.82 -35.40 -6.19
CA ALA A 80 16.41 -36.68 -6.76
C ALA A 80 15.07 -37.18 -6.18
N LEU A 81 14.89 -37.06 -4.85
CA LEU A 81 13.63 -37.41 -4.19
C LEU A 81 12.48 -36.50 -4.66
N ALA A 82 12.71 -35.20 -4.76
CA ALA A 82 11.73 -34.24 -5.24
C ALA A 82 11.30 -34.53 -6.68
N ARG A 83 12.26 -34.86 -7.58
CA ARG A 83 11.93 -35.23 -8.97
C ARG A 83 11.05 -36.48 -9.03
N ARG A 84 11.36 -37.52 -8.23
CA ARG A 84 10.54 -38.73 -8.13
C ARG A 84 9.14 -38.42 -7.61
N ALA A 85 9.04 -37.65 -6.53
CA ALA A 85 7.76 -37.26 -5.96
C ALA A 85 6.89 -36.43 -6.92
N GLN A 86 7.49 -35.49 -7.63
CA GLN A 86 6.78 -34.65 -8.60
C GLN A 86 6.33 -35.41 -9.86
N ALA A 87 6.99 -36.55 -10.15
CA ALA A 87 6.61 -37.50 -11.19
C ALA A 87 5.56 -38.53 -10.75
N GLY A 88 5.14 -38.51 -9.48
CA GLY A 88 4.16 -39.44 -8.92
C GLY A 88 4.75 -40.71 -8.30
N ASP A 89 6.07 -40.85 -8.24
CA ASP A 89 6.78 -41.94 -7.56
C ASP A 89 7.09 -41.57 -6.11
N PHE A 90 6.05 -41.19 -5.37
CA PHE A 90 6.10 -40.96 -3.92
C PHE A 90 4.77 -41.35 -3.32
N ASP A 91 4.83 -42.13 -2.24
CA ASP A 91 3.67 -42.73 -1.63
C ASP A 91 2.70 -41.67 -1.10
N ASP A 92 1.46 -41.71 -1.56
CA ASP A 92 0.42 -40.78 -1.13
C ASP A 92 0.10 -40.96 0.36
N GLU A 93 0.21 -42.17 0.91
CA GLU A 93 0.01 -42.41 2.33
C GLU A 93 1.02 -41.65 3.18
N LEU A 94 2.28 -41.52 2.74
CA LEU A 94 3.29 -40.72 3.43
C LEU A 94 2.97 -39.22 3.39
N ILE A 95 2.44 -38.72 2.27
CA ILE A 95 1.99 -37.33 2.16
C ILE A 95 0.81 -37.10 3.10
N LEU A 96 -0.17 -38.00 3.09
CA LEU A 96 -1.35 -37.91 3.94
C LEU A 96 -1.01 -38.02 5.43
N GLU A 97 -0.02 -38.84 5.80
CA GLU A 97 0.47 -38.93 7.17
C GLU A 97 1.15 -37.63 7.60
N GLN A 98 2.02 -37.06 6.76
CA GLN A 98 2.64 -35.76 7.04
C GLN A 98 1.59 -34.64 7.16
N LEU A 99 0.50 -34.72 6.40
CA LEU A 99 -0.59 -33.75 6.39
C LEU A 99 -1.78 -34.15 7.28
N ALA A 100 -1.65 -35.18 8.13
CA ALA A 100 -2.78 -35.78 8.84
C ALA A 100 -3.57 -34.75 9.69
N ARG A 101 -2.86 -33.85 10.37
CA ARG A 101 -3.49 -32.78 11.17
C ARG A 101 -4.25 -31.78 10.30
N ASN A 102 -3.71 -31.43 9.14
CA ASN A 102 -4.38 -30.55 8.19
C ASN A 102 -5.61 -31.24 7.59
N ARG A 103 -5.52 -32.55 7.32
CA ARG A 103 -6.64 -33.35 6.82
C ARG A 103 -7.81 -33.37 7.79
N VAL A 104 -7.53 -33.55 9.09
CA VAL A 104 -8.56 -33.52 10.14
C VAL A 104 -9.17 -32.12 10.25
N PHE A 105 -8.34 -31.07 10.20
CA PHE A 105 -8.82 -29.69 10.35
C PHE A 105 -9.61 -29.19 9.14
N LEU A 106 -9.10 -29.42 7.93
CA LEU A 106 -9.64 -28.88 6.67
C LEU A 106 -10.66 -29.80 6.01
N THR A 107 -10.91 -30.99 6.57
CA THR A 107 -11.61 -32.13 5.92
C THR A 107 -10.80 -32.75 4.78
N PRO A 108 -11.06 -34.02 4.40
CA PRO A 108 -10.45 -34.64 3.22
C PRO A 108 -10.65 -33.82 1.94
N GLU A 109 -11.85 -33.28 1.73
CA GLU A 109 -12.22 -32.51 0.54
C GLU A 109 -11.48 -31.17 0.50
N GLY A 110 -11.38 -30.48 1.65
CA GLY A 110 -10.63 -29.23 1.74
C GLY A 110 -9.14 -29.45 1.51
N LEU A 111 -8.56 -30.52 2.08
CA LEU A 111 -7.16 -30.86 1.82
C LEU A 111 -6.91 -31.19 0.35
N ASP A 112 -7.81 -31.92 -0.31
CA ASP A 112 -7.67 -32.23 -1.74
C ASP A 112 -7.67 -30.95 -2.61
N LYS A 113 -8.58 -30.01 -2.34
CA LYS A 113 -8.54 -28.67 -2.97
C LYS A 113 -7.22 -27.97 -2.76
N LEU A 114 -6.71 -27.97 -1.52
CA LEU A 114 -5.43 -27.34 -1.19
C LEU A 114 -4.26 -28.00 -1.92
N ARG A 115 -4.26 -29.34 -2.00
CA ARG A 115 -3.24 -30.10 -2.71
C ARG A 115 -3.23 -29.85 -4.21
N ASN A 116 -4.40 -29.58 -4.81
CA ASN A 116 -4.52 -29.27 -6.23
C ASN A 116 -4.31 -27.79 -6.57
N SER A 117 -4.17 -26.92 -5.57
CA SER A 117 -4.09 -25.47 -5.75
C SER A 117 -2.74 -24.98 -6.31
N PHE A 118 -2.81 -23.83 -6.99
CA PHE A 118 -1.69 -23.05 -7.49
C PHE A 118 -1.66 -21.65 -6.85
N VAL A 119 -0.61 -21.37 -6.10
CA VAL A 119 -0.41 -20.07 -5.43
C VAL A 119 0.84 -19.37 -5.98
N ILE A 120 0.72 -18.07 -6.23
CA ILE A 120 1.83 -17.19 -6.61
C ILE A 120 2.22 -16.32 -5.42
N VAL A 121 3.50 -16.27 -5.08
CA VAL A 121 4.03 -15.39 -4.03
C VAL A 121 4.96 -14.35 -4.67
N VAL A 122 4.59 -13.08 -4.58
CA VAL A 122 5.39 -11.96 -5.08
C VAL A 122 6.08 -11.25 -3.91
N GLY A 123 7.41 -11.32 -3.89
CA GLY A 123 8.25 -10.93 -2.77
C GLY A 123 8.51 -12.10 -1.82
N CYS A 124 9.77 -12.55 -1.74
CA CYS A 124 10.25 -13.65 -0.91
C CYS A 124 11.07 -13.15 0.30
N GLY A 125 10.74 -11.95 0.80
CA GLY A 125 11.34 -11.37 2.01
C GLY A 125 10.83 -11.98 3.31
N GLY A 126 10.83 -11.21 4.40
CA GLY A 126 10.43 -11.70 5.73
C GLY A 126 8.96 -12.13 5.84
N VAL A 127 8.07 -11.59 5.02
CA VAL A 127 6.66 -12.02 4.99
C VAL A 127 6.48 -13.20 4.04
N GLY A 128 6.86 -13.03 2.77
CA GLY A 128 6.61 -14.03 1.73
C GLY A 128 7.37 -15.34 1.93
N SER A 129 8.56 -15.33 2.52
CA SER A 129 9.28 -16.57 2.86
C SER A 129 8.53 -17.40 3.91
N HIS A 130 7.95 -16.76 4.93
CA HIS A 130 7.14 -17.43 5.96
C HIS A 130 5.79 -17.91 5.40
N ALA A 131 5.16 -17.14 4.51
CA ALA A 131 3.96 -17.57 3.81
C ALA A 131 4.24 -18.81 2.93
N THR A 132 5.30 -18.76 2.12
CA THR A 132 5.74 -19.87 1.25
C THR A 132 6.03 -21.14 2.04
N ALA A 133 6.77 -21.02 3.15
CA ALA A 133 7.05 -22.15 4.03
C ALA A 133 5.77 -22.75 4.63
N SER A 134 4.80 -21.91 4.99
CA SER A 134 3.51 -22.36 5.50
C SER A 134 2.69 -23.07 4.42
N PHE A 135 2.68 -22.57 3.18
CA PHE A 135 2.00 -23.22 2.06
C PHE A 135 2.53 -24.62 1.76
N ALA A 136 3.85 -24.74 1.60
CA ALA A 136 4.50 -26.02 1.30
C ALA A 136 4.23 -27.05 2.42
N ARG A 137 4.30 -26.63 3.68
CA ARG A 137 4.00 -27.48 4.84
C ARG A 137 2.51 -27.82 4.99
N SER A 138 1.62 -27.00 4.42
CA SER A 138 0.18 -27.20 4.53
C SER A 138 -0.39 -28.11 3.45
N GLY A 139 0.36 -28.35 2.37
CA GLY A 139 -0.01 -29.26 1.29
C GLY A 139 -0.21 -28.58 -0.06
N VAL A 140 0.04 -27.27 -0.20
CA VAL A 140 -0.02 -26.61 -1.52
C VAL A 140 1.04 -27.20 -2.45
N SER A 141 0.63 -27.76 -3.58
CA SER A 141 1.55 -28.51 -4.46
C SER A 141 2.17 -27.68 -5.58
N LYS A 142 1.64 -26.49 -5.92
CA LYS A 142 2.20 -25.64 -6.97
C LYS A 142 2.44 -24.24 -6.43
N LEU A 143 3.71 -23.82 -6.42
CA LEU A 143 4.13 -22.52 -5.93
C LEU A 143 4.97 -21.80 -6.99
N ARG A 144 4.51 -20.65 -7.46
CA ARG A 144 5.36 -19.73 -8.23
C ARG A 144 5.91 -18.67 -7.30
N LEU A 145 7.24 -18.53 -7.27
CA LEU A 145 7.94 -17.57 -6.43
C LEU A 145 8.54 -16.48 -7.32
N VAL A 146 8.14 -15.23 -7.09
CA VAL A 146 8.60 -14.07 -7.85
C VAL A 146 9.39 -13.16 -6.92
N ASP A 147 10.71 -13.14 -7.08
CA ASP A 147 11.59 -12.20 -6.37
C ASP A 147 12.92 -12.10 -7.13
N PHE A 148 13.44 -10.89 -7.30
CA PHE A 148 14.73 -10.62 -7.94
C PHE A 148 15.89 -10.55 -6.94
N ASP A 149 15.59 -10.44 -5.65
CA ASP A 149 16.58 -10.22 -4.60
C ASP A 149 17.37 -11.48 -4.23
N GLN A 150 18.55 -11.23 -3.70
CA GLN A 150 19.39 -12.23 -3.04
C GLN A 150 19.25 -12.16 -1.52
N VAL A 151 19.58 -13.25 -0.85
CA VAL A 151 19.70 -13.33 0.61
C VAL A 151 20.88 -12.48 1.04
N THR A 152 20.64 -11.55 1.96
CA THR A 152 21.68 -10.73 2.59
C THR A 152 21.90 -11.18 4.04
N LEU A 153 23.02 -10.80 4.66
CA LEU A 153 23.22 -11.00 6.10
C LEU A 153 22.07 -10.42 6.93
N SER A 154 21.58 -9.24 6.55
CA SER A 154 20.44 -8.60 7.21
C SER A 154 19.12 -9.31 6.97
N SER A 155 19.02 -10.24 6.00
CA SER A 155 17.82 -11.05 5.78
C SER A 155 17.67 -12.15 6.83
N LEU A 156 18.77 -12.62 7.44
CA LEU A 156 18.79 -13.76 8.36
C LEU A 156 17.99 -13.52 9.65
N ASN A 157 17.72 -12.28 10.02
CA ASN A 157 16.91 -11.97 11.20
C ASN A 157 15.41 -12.25 11.02
N ARG A 158 14.94 -12.45 9.77
CA ARG A 158 13.50 -12.51 9.46
C ARG A 158 13.11 -13.41 8.27
N HIS A 159 14.06 -13.95 7.51
CA HIS A 159 13.76 -14.85 6.40
C HIS A 159 13.54 -16.28 6.92
N ALA A 160 12.48 -16.95 6.49
CA ALA A 160 12.00 -18.18 7.12
C ALA A 160 12.99 -19.36 7.12
N VAL A 161 13.81 -19.47 6.07
CA VAL A 161 14.64 -20.67 5.81
C VAL A 161 16.10 -20.38 5.50
N ALA A 162 16.47 -19.10 5.41
CA ALA A 162 17.82 -18.73 4.98
C ALA A 162 18.82 -18.91 6.11
N THR A 163 20.01 -19.37 5.75
CA THR A 163 21.13 -19.59 6.65
C THR A 163 22.33 -18.76 6.20
N LEU A 164 23.41 -18.75 6.98
CA LEU A 164 24.66 -18.08 6.60
C LEU A 164 25.23 -18.58 5.26
N ALA A 165 25.02 -19.86 4.94
CA ALA A 165 25.46 -20.46 3.68
C ALA A 165 24.66 -19.97 2.46
N ASP A 166 23.47 -19.39 2.68
CA ASP A 166 22.60 -18.91 1.62
C ASP A 166 22.86 -17.45 1.24
N VAL A 167 23.72 -16.73 1.97
CA VAL A 167 24.02 -15.32 1.70
C VAL A 167 24.64 -15.16 0.30
N GLY A 168 24.05 -14.27 -0.51
CA GLY A 168 24.40 -14.07 -1.92
C GLY A 168 23.60 -14.96 -2.89
N LEU A 169 22.81 -15.92 -2.39
CA LEU A 169 21.95 -16.74 -3.24
C LEU A 169 20.58 -16.06 -3.45
N PRO A 170 19.94 -16.25 -4.61
CA PRO A 170 18.57 -15.80 -4.83
C PRO A 170 17.59 -16.32 -3.77
N LYS A 171 16.72 -15.45 -3.25
CA LYS A 171 15.74 -15.81 -2.21
C LYS A 171 14.79 -16.93 -2.68
N VAL A 172 14.36 -16.86 -3.95
CA VAL A 172 13.49 -17.89 -4.57
C VAL A 172 14.15 -19.27 -4.58
N GLN A 173 15.46 -19.33 -4.83
CA GLN A 173 16.22 -20.59 -4.81
C GLN A 173 16.37 -21.11 -3.38
N CYS A 174 16.72 -20.26 -2.43
CA CYS A 174 16.85 -20.61 -1.02
C CYS A 174 15.56 -21.28 -0.49
N LEU A 175 14.40 -20.70 -0.82
CA LEU A 175 13.08 -21.27 -0.49
C LEU A 175 12.87 -22.64 -1.14
N SER A 176 13.00 -22.74 -2.46
CA SER A 176 12.79 -24.00 -3.17
C SER A 176 13.73 -25.11 -2.68
N LYS A 177 15.01 -24.78 -2.48
CA LYS A 177 16.03 -25.71 -1.98
C LYS A 177 15.60 -26.30 -0.62
N ARG A 178 15.31 -25.44 0.36
CA ARG A 178 14.97 -25.91 1.70
C ARG A 178 13.61 -26.61 1.76
N LEU A 179 12.62 -26.10 1.02
CA LEU A 179 11.26 -26.64 1.08
C LEU A 179 11.10 -27.96 0.34
N ARG A 180 11.91 -28.25 -0.69
CA ARG A 180 11.96 -29.60 -1.30
C ARG A 180 12.40 -30.68 -0.30
N ALA A 181 13.25 -30.35 0.68
CA ALA A 181 13.62 -31.27 1.75
C ALA A 181 12.46 -31.56 2.72
N ILE A 182 11.45 -30.69 2.76
CA ILE A 182 10.30 -30.79 3.68
C ILE A 182 9.08 -31.38 2.97
N ALA A 183 8.82 -30.96 1.74
CA ALA A 183 7.65 -31.31 0.96
C ALA A 183 8.09 -31.57 -0.50
N PRO A 184 8.70 -32.74 -0.78
CA PRO A 184 9.30 -33.04 -2.09
C PRO A 184 8.29 -33.06 -3.25
N TRP A 185 7.00 -33.28 -2.96
CA TRP A 185 5.91 -33.26 -3.96
C TRP A 185 5.58 -31.86 -4.48
N VAL A 186 6.03 -30.79 -3.80
CA VAL A 186 5.73 -29.41 -4.20
C VAL A 186 6.54 -29.03 -5.44
N LYS A 187 5.85 -28.55 -6.47
CA LYS A 187 6.41 -28.03 -7.71
C LYS A 187 6.63 -26.52 -7.55
N PHE A 188 7.87 -26.10 -7.70
CA PHE A 188 8.28 -24.70 -7.61
C PHE A 188 8.59 -24.14 -9.00
N ASP A 189 7.96 -23.02 -9.36
CA ASP A 189 8.31 -22.20 -10.53
C ASP A 189 9.00 -20.92 -10.03
N LEU A 190 10.29 -20.77 -10.32
CA LEU A 190 11.12 -19.68 -9.80
C LEU A 190 11.26 -18.59 -10.84
N ARG A 191 10.79 -17.38 -10.52
CA ARG A 191 10.90 -16.18 -11.36
C ARG A 191 11.84 -15.20 -10.69
N LEU A 192 13.09 -15.17 -11.17
CA LEU A 192 14.13 -14.25 -10.70
C LEU A 192 13.97 -12.88 -11.37
N GLU A 193 12.82 -12.25 -11.16
CA GLU A 193 12.41 -11.05 -11.88
C GLU A 193 11.71 -10.08 -10.92
N LYS A 194 11.89 -8.78 -11.17
CA LYS A 194 11.17 -7.74 -10.44
C LYS A 194 9.78 -7.63 -11.05
N PHE A 195 8.75 -7.68 -10.21
CA PHE A 195 7.40 -7.40 -10.67
C PHE A 195 7.24 -5.93 -11.08
N ASP A 196 6.61 -5.70 -12.22
CA ASP A 196 6.15 -4.41 -12.69
C ASP A 196 4.90 -4.57 -13.56
N GLY A 197 4.31 -3.46 -14.01
CA GLY A 197 3.09 -3.51 -14.82
C GLY A 197 3.26 -4.23 -16.17
N ASN A 198 4.47 -4.26 -16.73
CA ASN A 198 4.74 -4.88 -18.03
C ASN A 198 4.96 -6.40 -17.92
N SER A 199 5.50 -6.86 -16.80
CA SER A 199 5.75 -8.27 -16.50
C SER A 199 4.55 -8.98 -15.86
N ALA A 200 3.51 -8.23 -15.46
CA ALA A 200 2.34 -8.76 -14.78
C ALA A 200 1.68 -9.93 -15.53
N GLU A 201 1.46 -9.79 -16.84
CA GLU A 201 0.83 -10.83 -17.67
C GLU A 201 1.63 -12.14 -17.67
N ALA A 202 2.95 -12.05 -17.83
CA ALA A 202 3.82 -13.22 -17.85
C ALA A 202 3.99 -13.85 -16.46
N LEU A 203 4.14 -13.05 -15.42
CA LEU A 203 4.41 -13.53 -14.06
C LEU A 203 3.16 -14.12 -13.39
N LEU A 204 1.98 -13.59 -13.70
CA LEU A 204 0.69 -14.08 -13.21
C LEU A 204 -0.01 -15.03 -14.18
N ALA A 205 0.68 -15.42 -15.25
CA ALA A 205 0.17 -16.35 -16.25
C ALA A 205 -0.22 -17.70 -15.63
N PRO A 206 -1.15 -18.44 -16.27
CA PRO A 206 -1.50 -19.79 -15.86
C PRO A 206 -0.30 -20.76 -15.73
N TRP A 207 -0.48 -21.80 -14.91
CA TRP A 207 0.52 -22.84 -14.69
C TRP A 207 0.50 -23.91 -15.78
N GLY A 208 1.67 -24.11 -16.41
CA GLY A 208 1.92 -25.20 -17.35
C GLY A 208 1.04 -25.17 -18.59
N GLU A 209 1.11 -26.24 -19.39
CA GLU A 209 0.36 -26.37 -20.64
C GLU A 209 -1.16 -26.50 -20.43
N ASN A 210 -1.56 -27.00 -19.25
CA ASN A 210 -2.97 -27.20 -18.89
C ASN A 210 -3.71 -25.87 -18.59
N GLY A 211 -2.99 -24.75 -18.51
CA GLY A 211 -3.61 -23.43 -18.38
C GLY A 211 -4.31 -23.19 -17.03
N GLN A 212 -3.88 -23.83 -15.93
CA GLN A 212 -4.48 -23.61 -14.61
C GLN A 212 -4.20 -22.18 -14.13
N LYS A 213 -5.25 -21.38 -13.99
CA LYS A 213 -5.15 -20.02 -13.41
C LYS A 213 -4.69 -20.09 -11.94
N PRO A 214 -4.03 -19.05 -11.42
CA PRO A 214 -3.70 -18.98 -10.01
C PRO A 214 -4.97 -18.99 -9.16
N ASP A 215 -5.02 -19.88 -8.17
CA ASP A 215 -6.08 -19.92 -7.15
C ASP A 215 -5.92 -18.76 -6.17
N PHE A 216 -4.70 -18.29 -5.96
CA PHE A 216 -4.41 -17.13 -5.14
C PHE A 216 -3.06 -16.47 -5.47
N VAL A 217 -3.00 -15.15 -5.33
CA VAL A 217 -1.77 -14.35 -5.39
C VAL A 217 -1.50 -13.72 -4.02
N VAL A 218 -0.27 -13.84 -3.55
CA VAL A 218 0.21 -13.23 -2.32
C VAL A 218 1.13 -12.08 -2.66
N ASP A 219 0.74 -10.88 -2.26
CA ASP A 219 1.58 -9.69 -2.33
C ASP A 219 2.33 -9.49 -1.00
N ALA A 220 3.64 -9.70 -1.05
CA ALA A 220 4.58 -9.45 0.03
C ALA A 220 5.68 -8.45 -0.38
N ILE A 221 5.36 -7.55 -1.33
CA ILE A 221 6.26 -6.50 -1.83
C ILE A 221 6.36 -5.35 -0.81
N ASP A 222 7.52 -4.70 -0.72
CA ASP A 222 7.78 -3.55 0.14
C ASP A 222 7.84 -2.20 -0.61
N ASN A 223 8.10 -2.22 -1.92
CA ASN A 223 8.02 -1.06 -2.81
C ASN A 223 6.56 -0.73 -3.15
N ILE A 224 6.18 0.54 -2.95
CA ILE A 224 4.78 0.98 -3.08
C ILE A 224 4.32 0.92 -4.54
N ASP A 225 5.15 1.32 -5.50
CA ASP A 225 4.75 1.38 -6.92
C ASP A 225 4.53 -0.02 -7.50
N THR A 226 5.46 -0.94 -7.25
CA THR A 226 5.32 -2.35 -7.64
C THR A 226 4.12 -3.01 -6.94
N LYS A 227 3.90 -2.72 -5.65
CA LYS A 227 2.73 -3.20 -4.91
C LYS A 227 1.42 -2.73 -5.53
N VAL A 228 1.29 -1.42 -5.78
CA VAL A 228 0.08 -0.84 -6.39
C VAL A 228 -0.17 -1.44 -7.77
N ALA A 229 0.86 -1.60 -8.59
CA ALA A 229 0.75 -2.22 -9.92
C ALA A 229 0.20 -3.66 -9.85
N LEU A 230 0.74 -4.48 -8.92
CA LEU A 230 0.27 -5.85 -8.71
C LEU A 230 -1.20 -5.88 -8.27
N LEU A 231 -1.54 -5.10 -7.26
CA LEU A 231 -2.89 -5.07 -6.69
C LEU A 231 -3.92 -4.57 -7.68
N LYS A 232 -3.58 -3.54 -8.46
CA LYS A 232 -4.42 -3.03 -9.54
C LYS A 232 -4.64 -4.09 -10.62
N TYR A 233 -3.57 -4.73 -11.09
CA TYR A 233 -3.66 -5.76 -12.12
C TYR A 233 -4.56 -6.92 -11.67
N CYS A 234 -4.34 -7.44 -10.46
CA CYS A 234 -5.16 -8.51 -9.90
C CYS A 234 -6.62 -8.10 -9.75
N HIS A 235 -6.89 -6.88 -9.27
CA HIS A 235 -8.25 -6.35 -9.13
C HIS A 235 -8.97 -6.26 -10.49
N ASP A 236 -8.31 -5.70 -11.51
CA ASP A 236 -8.89 -5.52 -12.85
C ASP A 236 -9.18 -6.85 -13.56
N HIS A 237 -8.33 -7.86 -13.35
CA HIS A 237 -8.45 -9.18 -13.97
C HIS A 237 -9.18 -10.19 -13.08
N GLN A 238 -9.73 -9.76 -11.94
CA GLN A 238 -10.44 -10.60 -10.98
C GLN A 238 -9.60 -11.82 -10.50
N ILE A 239 -8.30 -11.61 -10.34
CA ILE A 239 -7.38 -12.61 -9.80
C ILE A 239 -7.41 -12.50 -8.27
N PRO A 240 -7.75 -13.59 -7.53
CA PRO A 240 -7.77 -13.55 -6.07
C PRO A 240 -6.40 -13.16 -5.52
N VAL A 241 -6.36 -12.10 -4.71
CA VAL A 241 -5.12 -11.55 -4.16
C VAL A 241 -5.29 -11.15 -2.70
N ILE A 242 -4.23 -11.32 -1.91
CA ILE A 242 -4.12 -10.77 -0.55
C ILE A 242 -2.81 -10.00 -0.43
N SER A 243 -2.87 -8.85 0.23
CA SER A 243 -1.72 -7.98 0.42
C SER A 243 -1.24 -7.97 1.86
N ALA A 244 0.07 -8.13 2.07
CA ALA A 244 0.70 -7.81 3.33
C ALA A 244 1.16 -6.35 3.35
N MET A 245 0.78 -5.64 4.41
CA MET A 245 1.15 -4.24 4.64
C MET A 245 2.43 -4.12 5.48
N GLY A 246 2.71 -2.92 6.00
CA GLY A 246 3.95 -2.65 6.71
C GLY A 246 4.08 -3.41 8.04
N ALA A 247 4.91 -4.46 8.06
CA ALA A 247 5.25 -5.22 9.28
C ALA A 247 6.42 -4.63 10.09
N GLY A 248 7.12 -3.61 9.58
CA GLY A 248 8.24 -2.96 10.27
C GLY A 248 7.80 -1.97 11.34
N CYS A 249 8.66 -1.72 12.34
CA CYS A 249 8.36 -0.88 13.51
C CYS A 249 7.13 -1.35 14.33
N LYS A 250 6.78 -2.63 14.24
CA LYS A 250 5.70 -3.26 15.00
C LYS A 250 6.29 -4.25 16.00
N SER A 251 5.56 -4.52 17.07
CA SER A 251 5.96 -5.39 18.18
C SER A 251 4.80 -6.18 18.80
N ASP A 252 3.56 -5.76 18.58
CA ASP A 252 2.36 -6.35 19.17
C ASP A 252 1.63 -7.25 18.15
N PRO A 253 1.78 -8.59 18.23
CA PRO A 253 1.12 -9.50 17.30
C PRO A 253 -0.40 -9.57 17.49
N THR A 254 -0.92 -9.16 18.66
CA THR A 254 -2.36 -9.21 18.95
C THR A 254 -3.16 -8.16 18.17
N ARG A 255 -2.46 -7.19 17.56
CA ARG A 255 -3.04 -6.11 16.76
C ARG A 255 -3.02 -6.36 15.26
N ILE A 256 -2.54 -7.52 14.83
CA ILE A 256 -2.58 -7.95 13.44
C ILE A 256 -4.01 -8.36 13.09
N ILE A 257 -4.52 -7.79 12.02
CA ILE A 257 -5.87 -8.05 11.53
C ILE A 257 -5.87 -8.32 10.04
N VAL A 258 -6.85 -9.10 9.61
CA VAL A 258 -7.19 -9.29 8.20
C VAL A 258 -8.45 -8.50 7.92
N GLY A 259 -8.37 -7.52 7.04
CA GLY A 259 -9.49 -6.66 6.68
C GLY A 259 -9.39 -6.19 5.23
N ASP A 260 -10.31 -5.35 4.79
CA ASP A 260 -10.22 -4.77 3.45
C ASP A 260 -9.09 -3.71 3.40
N ILE A 261 -8.47 -3.53 2.24
CA ILE A 261 -7.43 -2.51 2.06
C ILE A 261 -7.93 -1.10 2.38
N SER A 262 -9.23 -0.83 2.21
CA SER A 262 -9.86 0.43 2.59
C SER A 262 -9.78 0.74 4.08
N THR A 263 -9.78 -0.29 4.94
CA THR A 263 -9.74 -0.16 6.39
C THR A 263 -8.32 -0.23 6.96
N SER A 264 -7.31 -0.43 6.11
CA SER A 264 -5.90 -0.43 6.51
C SER A 264 -5.51 0.89 7.20
N THR A 265 -4.74 0.82 8.29
CA THR A 265 -4.39 2.02 9.08
C THR A 265 -3.01 1.88 9.74
N ASP A 266 -2.52 2.97 10.33
CA ASP A 266 -1.37 3.01 11.26
C ASP A 266 0.02 2.65 10.70
N ASP A 267 0.16 2.40 9.40
CA ASP A 267 1.46 2.27 8.75
C ASP A 267 1.57 3.04 7.42
N GLY A 268 2.79 3.47 7.09
CA GLY A 268 3.07 4.29 5.91
C GLY A 268 2.89 3.55 4.58
N LEU A 269 3.13 2.24 4.56
CA LEU A 269 2.97 1.41 3.36
C LEU A 269 1.48 1.25 3.03
N SER A 270 0.65 0.92 4.03
CA SER A 270 -0.81 0.88 3.91
C SER A 270 -1.37 2.19 3.37
N ARG A 271 -1.02 3.31 4.01
CA ARG A 271 -1.56 4.63 3.63
C ARG A 271 -1.21 5.00 2.20
N ALA A 272 0.06 4.85 1.82
CA ALA A 272 0.51 5.20 0.48
C ALA A 272 -0.10 4.29 -0.59
N THR A 273 -0.16 2.98 -0.32
CA THR A 273 -0.76 1.99 -1.23
C THR A 273 -2.25 2.26 -1.41
N ARG A 274 -3.01 2.42 -0.32
CA ARG A 274 -4.44 2.73 -0.36
C ARG A 274 -4.72 4.04 -1.10
N ARG A 275 -3.97 5.11 -0.82
CA ARG A 275 -4.16 6.40 -1.50
C ARG A 275 -3.92 6.29 -3.01
N ARG A 276 -2.86 5.62 -3.43
CA ARG A 276 -2.55 5.43 -4.86
C ARG A 276 -3.59 4.53 -5.56
N LEU A 277 -4.05 3.47 -4.91
CA LEU A 277 -5.12 2.61 -5.43
C LEU A 277 -6.44 3.36 -5.57
N LYS A 278 -6.81 4.18 -4.58
CA LYS A 278 -8.01 5.04 -4.66
C LYS A 278 -7.95 5.99 -5.86
N LEU A 279 -6.80 6.61 -6.11
CA LEU A 279 -6.58 7.47 -7.29
C LEU A 279 -6.70 6.72 -8.62
N GLN A 280 -6.53 5.40 -8.60
CA GLN A 280 -6.69 4.52 -9.76
C GLN A 280 -8.07 3.84 -9.81
N GLY A 281 -9.03 4.27 -8.97
CA GLY A 281 -10.39 3.75 -8.93
C GLY A 281 -10.59 2.47 -8.10
N VAL A 282 -9.56 1.98 -7.41
CA VAL A 282 -9.65 0.80 -6.52
C VAL A 282 -9.85 1.27 -5.08
N THR A 283 -11.09 1.23 -4.61
CA THR A 283 -11.47 1.73 -3.28
C THR A 283 -11.58 0.65 -2.22
N ASN A 284 -11.95 -0.58 -2.59
CA ASN A 284 -12.16 -1.75 -1.72
C ASN A 284 -12.01 -3.05 -2.54
N GLY A 285 -12.26 -4.20 -1.91
CA GLY A 285 -12.30 -5.51 -2.56
C GLY A 285 -10.99 -6.29 -2.51
N ILE A 286 -9.97 -5.75 -1.84
CA ILE A 286 -8.66 -6.41 -1.70
C ILE A 286 -8.43 -6.72 -0.22
N PRO A 287 -8.41 -7.99 0.20
CA PRO A 287 -8.04 -8.34 1.56
C PRO A 287 -6.58 -7.98 1.83
N ALA A 288 -6.33 -7.43 3.01
CA ALA A 288 -5.04 -6.97 3.47
C ALA A 288 -4.76 -7.42 4.91
N VAL A 289 -3.53 -7.84 5.17
CA VAL A 289 -3.00 -8.08 6.52
C VAL A 289 -2.25 -6.84 6.97
N TYR A 290 -2.72 -6.20 8.04
CA TYR A 290 -2.13 -4.99 8.60
C TYR A 290 -2.20 -4.98 10.12
N SER A 291 -1.48 -4.05 10.77
CA SER A 291 -1.46 -3.93 12.23
C SER A 291 -1.95 -2.56 12.68
N THR A 292 -2.93 -2.57 13.59
CA THR A 292 -3.50 -1.39 14.27
C THR A 292 -2.61 -0.88 15.41
N GLU A 293 -1.39 -1.41 15.54
CA GLU A 293 -0.41 -0.91 16.49
C GLU A 293 0.05 0.48 16.09
N ARG A 294 -0.25 1.47 16.93
CA ARG A 294 0.20 2.85 16.73
C ARG A 294 1.69 2.98 17.01
N THR A 295 2.35 3.81 16.21
CA THR A 295 3.67 4.34 16.52
C THR A 295 3.55 5.29 17.71
N SER A 296 4.32 5.07 18.77
CA SER A 296 4.33 5.90 19.97
C SER A 296 5.77 6.24 20.38
N GLU A 297 5.92 7.19 21.29
CA GLU A 297 7.21 7.51 21.90
C GLU A 297 7.83 6.26 22.55
N GLY A 298 9.14 6.08 22.40
CA GLY A 298 9.87 4.88 22.84
C GLY A 298 9.76 3.64 21.94
N LYS A 299 8.88 3.62 20.92
CA LYS A 299 8.83 2.53 19.93
C LYS A 299 9.85 2.75 18.82
N ALA A 300 10.25 1.65 18.17
CA ALA A 300 11.15 1.70 17.03
C ALA A 300 10.59 2.58 15.92
N GLN A 301 11.40 3.52 15.43
CA GLN A 301 11.07 4.42 14.33
C GLN A 301 12.08 4.28 13.20
N LEU A 302 11.78 4.90 12.07
CA LEU A 302 12.70 4.97 10.95
C LEU A 302 14.04 5.56 11.43
N LEU A 303 15.14 4.83 11.26
CA LEU A 303 16.43 5.30 11.74
C LEU A 303 16.90 6.51 10.92
N PRO A 304 17.50 7.53 11.56
CA PRO A 304 18.17 8.60 10.84
C PRO A 304 19.33 8.02 10.02
N LEU A 305 19.61 8.61 8.86
CA LEU A 305 20.82 8.27 8.11
C LEU A 305 22.04 8.72 8.92
N SER A 306 23.15 8.00 8.77
CA SER A 306 24.41 8.42 9.36
C SER A 306 24.87 9.77 8.76
N ASP A 307 25.58 10.58 9.55
CA ASP A 307 26.11 11.88 9.10
C ASP A 307 27.06 11.74 7.89
N GLU A 308 27.69 10.58 7.73
CA GLU A 308 28.55 10.25 6.59
C GLU A 308 27.77 9.98 5.30
N GLU A 309 26.57 9.39 5.39
CA GLU A 309 25.71 9.14 4.23
C GLU A 309 25.01 10.42 3.77
N PHE A 310 24.61 11.30 4.69
CA PHE A 310 24.09 12.64 4.36
C PHE A 310 25.08 13.46 3.53
N LYS A 311 26.40 13.29 3.75
CA LYS A 311 27.44 13.99 2.98
C LYS A 311 27.61 13.47 1.55
N LYS A 312 27.12 12.26 1.23
CA LYS A 312 27.32 11.61 -0.08
C LYS A 312 26.29 12.02 -1.15
N GLY A 313 25.18 12.66 -0.77
CA GLY A 313 24.19 13.20 -1.71
C GLY A 313 22.76 13.29 -1.15
N THR A 314 21.82 13.74 -1.99
CA THR A 314 20.39 13.74 -1.69
C THR A 314 19.86 12.33 -1.45
N VAL A 315 18.95 12.16 -0.48
CA VAL A 315 18.48 10.84 0.01
C VAL A 315 17.96 9.90 -1.09
N GLY A 316 17.45 10.41 -2.21
CA GLY A 316 17.02 9.59 -3.34
C GLY A 316 18.16 9.00 -4.19
N ASP A 317 19.33 9.64 -4.17
CA ASP A 317 20.50 9.29 -5.02
C ASP A 317 21.46 8.30 -4.35
N LEU A 318 21.17 7.91 -3.11
CA LEU A 318 21.97 6.97 -2.30
C LEU A 318 21.46 5.53 -2.39
N GLY A 319 20.32 5.29 -3.03
CA GLY A 319 19.78 3.97 -3.28
C GLY A 319 20.57 3.23 -4.36
N VAL A 320 20.84 1.94 -4.15
CA VAL A 320 21.48 1.07 -5.17
C VAL A 320 20.58 0.94 -6.42
N LEU A 321 19.27 1.09 -6.23
CA LEU A 321 18.25 1.14 -7.27
C LEU A 321 17.38 2.40 -7.11
N PRO A 322 16.85 2.97 -8.20
CA PRO A 322 15.85 4.04 -8.14
C PRO A 322 14.64 3.59 -7.28
N ASP A 323 14.12 4.50 -6.46
CA ASP A 323 12.95 4.31 -5.58
C ASP A 323 13.09 3.26 -4.46
N PHE A 324 14.32 2.82 -4.15
CA PHE A 324 14.57 1.96 -2.99
C PHE A 324 14.77 2.78 -1.70
N ARG A 325 14.27 2.29 -0.56
CA ARG A 325 14.41 3.02 0.71
C ARG A 325 15.86 3.03 1.17
N VAL A 326 16.45 4.21 1.22
CA VAL A 326 17.80 4.45 1.78
C VAL A 326 17.79 4.40 3.31
N ARG A 327 16.66 4.70 3.95
CA ARG A 327 16.52 4.63 5.41
C ARG A 327 16.10 3.24 5.87
N ILE A 328 16.87 2.66 6.78
CA ILE A 328 16.59 1.37 7.38
C ILE A 328 15.39 1.50 8.32
N LEU A 329 14.31 0.80 8.01
CA LEU A 329 13.19 0.61 8.92
C LEU A 329 13.54 -0.55 9.87
N PRO A 330 13.59 -0.35 11.21
CA PRO A 330 13.80 -1.45 12.13
C PRO A 330 12.71 -2.51 12.01
N VAL A 331 13.12 -3.78 11.95
CA VAL A 331 12.21 -4.93 11.83
C VAL A 331 12.56 -5.96 12.88
N LEU A 332 11.61 -6.24 13.77
CA LEU A 332 11.65 -7.41 14.64
C LEU A 332 11.13 -8.61 13.87
N GLY A 333 11.95 -9.65 13.68
CA GLY A 333 11.66 -10.77 12.77
C GLY A 333 10.37 -11.53 13.04
N THR A 334 9.89 -11.51 14.30
CA THR A 334 8.61 -12.12 14.69
C THR A 334 7.43 -11.50 13.96
N MET A 335 7.44 -10.20 13.68
CA MET A 335 6.30 -9.52 13.08
C MET A 335 6.10 -9.87 11.60
N PRO A 336 7.11 -9.77 10.71
CA PRO A 336 6.97 -10.29 9.34
C PRO A 336 6.59 -11.77 9.28
N ALA A 337 7.13 -12.59 10.18
CA ALA A 337 6.80 -14.00 10.26
C ALA A 337 5.31 -14.23 10.55
N ILE A 338 4.76 -13.54 11.55
CA ILE A 338 3.34 -13.64 11.90
C ILE A 338 2.46 -13.07 10.78
N PHE A 339 2.86 -11.96 10.14
CA PHE A 339 2.17 -11.48 8.93
C PHE A 339 2.13 -12.54 7.84
N GLY A 340 3.26 -13.21 7.56
CA GLY A 340 3.35 -14.27 6.57
C GLY A 340 2.48 -15.48 6.91
N MET A 341 2.45 -15.90 8.18
CA MET A 341 1.59 -16.97 8.66
C MET A 341 0.10 -16.59 8.59
N THR A 342 -0.26 -15.35 8.93
CA THR A 342 -1.64 -14.84 8.81
C THR A 342 -2.10 -14.80 7.36
N VAL A 343 -1.24 -14.34 6.44
CA VAL A 343 -1.49 -14.39 4.99
C VAL A 343 -1.72 -15.82 4.53
N ALA A 344 -0.81 -16.74 4.90
CA ALA A 344 -0.93 -18.13 4.49
C ALA A 344 -2.21 -18.79 5.02
N ASN A 345 -2.56 -18.54 6.28
CA ASN A 345 -3.80 -19.02 6.87
C ASN A 345 -5.02 -18.51 6.09
N HIS A 346 -5.09 -17.22 5.77
CA HIS A 346 -6.18 -16.67 4.97
C HIS A 346 -6.32 -17.39 3.63
N VAL A 347 -5.23 -17.54 2.89
CA VAL A 347 -5.22 -18.19 1.57
C VAL A 347 -5.64 -19.65 1.66
N ILE A 348 -5.10 -20.41 2.63
CA ILE A 348 -5.45 -21.83 2.84
C ILE A 348 -6.95 -21.98 3.11
N LEU A 349 -7.50 -21.20 4.03
CA LEU A 349 -8.91 -21.28 4.38
C LEU A 349 -9.81 -20.86 3.20
N LYS A 350 -9.41 -19.84 2.43
CA LYS A 350 -10.14 -19.44 1.22
C LYS A 350 -10.14 -20.51 0.13
N ILE A 351 -9.00 -21.13 -0.15
CA ILE A 351 -8.88 -22.21 -1.16
C ILE A 351 -9.71 -23.43 -0.75
N THR A 352 -9.63 -23.81 0.53
CA THR A 352 -10.33 -24.99 1.05
C THR A 352 -11.84 -24.76 1.19
N GLY A 353 -12.28 -23.50 1.27
CA GLY A 353 -13.66 -23.11 1.56
C GLY A 353 -14.01 -23.23 3.05
N TYR A 354 -13.00 -23.24 3.93
CA TYR A 354 -13.21 -23.28 5.37
C TYR A 354 -13.74 -21.92 5.87
N PRO A 355 -14.74 -21.90 6.78
CA PRO A 355 -15.32 -20.65 7.30
C PRO A 355 -14.26 -19.72 7.89
N CYS A 356 -14.29 -18.44 7.48
CA CYS A 356 -13.38 -17.39 7.97
C CYS A 356 -14.18 -16.23 8.57
N ASP A 357 -14.38 -16.25 9.87
CA ASP A 357 -15.03 -15.17 10.61
C ASP A 357 -13.95 -14.25 11.20
N TYR A 358 -13.27 -13.48 10.35
CA TYR A 358 -12.38 -12.46 10.86
C TYR A 358 -13.18 -11.40 11.60
N VAL A 359 -12.66 -10.95 12.75
CA VAL A 359 -13.23 -9.81 13.44
C VAL A 359 -13.07 -8.61 12.53
N GLU A 360 -14.17 -8.14 11.95
CA GLU A 360 -14.19 -6.90 11.20
C GLU A 360 -13.64 -5.81 12.12
N PHE A 361 -12.53 -5.20 11.70
CA PHE A 361 -12.09 -3.99 12.34
C PHE A 361 -13.16 -2.94 12.07
N LYS A 362 -14.02 -2.74 13.08
CA LYS A 362 -14.87 -1.56 13.21
C LYS A 362 -13.95 -0.37 13.48
N GLY A 363 -13.13 -0.04 12.49
CA GLY A 363 -12.59 1.29 12.32
C GLY A 363 -13.75 2.27 12.20
N SER A 364 -13.41 3.54 12.13
CA SER A 364 -14.25 4.72 12.22
C SER A 364 -15.53 4.77 11.36
N GLY A 365 -15.93 3.73 10.60
CA GLY A 365 -17.19 3.63 9.84
C GLY A 365 -18.43 4.07 10.64
N LYS A 366 -18.71 3.48 11.81
CA LYS A 366 -19.82 3.94 12.68
C LYS A 366 -19.66 5.40 13.15
N VAL A 367 -18.42 5.86 13.31
CA VAL A 367 -18.12 7.26 13.65
C VAL A 367 -18.44 8.15 12.45
N PHE A 368 -18.11 7.73 11.23
CA PHE A 368 -18.39 8.46 10.00
C PHE A 368 -19.88 8.47 9.67
N ASP A 369 -20.60 7.37 9.85
CA ASP A 369 -22.06 7.33 9.73
C ASP A 369 -22.72 8.31 10.71
N SER A 370 -22.20 8.35 11.94
CA SER A 370 -22.64 9.30 12.96
C SER A 370 -22.35 10.74 12.56
N VAL A 371 -21.13 11.05 12.12
CA VAL A 371 -20.75 12.40 11.66
C VAL A 371 -21.55 12.81 10.42
N PHE A 372 -21.74 11.91 9.46
CA PHE A 372 -22.57 12.12 8.28
C PHE A 372 -24.01 12.50 8.66
N SER A 373 -24.60 11.74 9.58
CA SER A 373 -25.95 12.02 10.12
C SER A 373 -26.01 13.39 10.81
N ILE A 374 -24.93 13.80 11.49
CA ILE A 374 -24.84 15.12 12.12
C ILE A 374 -24.73 16.24 11.09
N VAL A 375 -23.93 16.05 10.02
CA VAL A 375 -23.82 17.03 8.92
C VAL A 375 -25.18 17.21 8.24
N GLN A 376 -25.86 16.12 7.91
CA GLN A 376 -27.23 16.12 7.38
C GLN A 376 -28.19 16.90 8.29
N ALA A 377 -28.19 16.60 9.60
CA ALA A 377 -29.04 17.31 10.56
C ALA A 377 -28.71 18.81 10.70
N ASN A 378 -27.44 19.19 10.55
CA ASN A 378 -27.02 20.59 10.58
C ASN A 378 -27.49 21.33 9.32
N GLU A 379 -27.40 20.70 8.15
CA GLU A 379 -27.93 21.28 6.91
C GLU A 379 -29.46 21.47 6.98
N GLU A 380 -30.19 20.49 7.51
CA GLU A 380 -31.65 20.63 7.72
C GLU A 380 -32.00 21.81 8.65
N ARG A 381 -31.20 22.04 9.69
CA ARG A 381 -31.38 23.20 10.59
C ARG A 381 -31.10 24.52 9.88
N LEU A 382 -30.09 24.57 9.02
CA LEU A 382 -29.78 25.78 8.25
C LEU A 382 -30.90 26.13 7.28
N VAL A 383 -31.43 25.14 6.55
CA VAL A 383 -32.56 25.37 5.63
C VAL A 383 -33.81 25.84 6.38
N ARG A 384 -34.11 25.24 7.56
CA ARG A 384 -35.25 25.69 8.40
C ARG A 384 -35.07 27.09 8.99
N ALA A 385 -33.83 27.56 9.12
CA ALA A 385 -33.52 28.89 9.64
C ALA A 385 -33.56 29.98 8.55
N GLU A 386 -33.79 29.63 7.28
CA GLU A 386 -33.95 30.62 6.21
C GLU A 386 -35.23 31.46 6.43
N PRO A 387 -35.18 32.80 6.28
CA PRO A 387 -36.35 33.65 6.46
C PRO A 387 -37.49 33.27 5.50
N GLY A 388 -38.66 32.93 6.05
CA GLY A 388 -39.84 32.55 5.26
C GLY A 388 -39.92 31.07 4.88
N ALA A 389 -39.03 30.23 5.40
CA ALA A 389 -39.04 28.78 5.16
C ALA A 389 -40.28 28.08 5.79
N PRO A 390 -41.01 27.26 5.01
CA PRO A 390 -42.07 26.37 5.53
C PRO A 390 -41.54 25.34 6.54
N SER A 391 -42.40 24.85 7.44
CA SER A 391 -42.00 23.85 8.44
C SER A 391 -41.56 22.50 7.86
N ASP A 392 -42.04 22.17 6.66
CA ASP A 392 -41.77 20.95 5.90
C ASP A 392 -40.65 21.14 4.86
N VAL A 393 -40.00 22.31 4.80
CA VAL A 393 -39.02 22.63 3.75
C VAL A 393 -37.86 21.63 3.69
N ALA A 394 -37.46 21.07 4.84
CA ALA A 394 -36.34 20.16 4.99
C ALA A 394 -36.73 18.67 4.87
N LEU A 395 -38.02 18.36 4.69
CA LEU A 395 -38.48 16.98 4.56
C LEU A 395 -37.99 16.38 3.24
N GLY A 396 -37.29 15.25 3.31
CA GLY A 396 -36.66 14.60 2.15
C GLY A 396 -35.38 15.27 1.63
N LEU A 397 -34.81 16.22 2.39
CA LEU A 397 -33.56 16.89 2.03
C LEU A 397 -32.40 15.89 1.99
N ARG A 398 -31.62 15.89 0.92
CA ARG A 398 -30.36 15.12 0.82
C ARG A 398 -29.15 16.05 0.79
N ILE A 399 -28.08 15.69 1.46
CA ILE A 399 -26.78 16.31 1.19
C ILE A 399 -26.10 15.64 -0.01
N THR A 400 -25.32 16.42 -0.74
CA THR A 400 -24.55 15.98 -1.91
C THR A 400 -23.36 15.11 -1.53
N LEU A 401 -22.93 15.10 -0.27
CA LEU A 401 -21.81 14.31 0.23
C LEU A 401 -22.22 12.87 0.53
N SER A 402 -21.25 11.95 0.54
CA SER A 402 -21.38 10.56 0.95
C SER A 402 -20.63 10.29 2.27
N VAL A 403 -20.86 9.12 2.89
CA VAL A 403 -20.09 8.68 4.07
C VAL A 403 -18.60 8.57 3.75
N ALA A 404 -18.24 8.15 2.53
CA ALA A 404 -16.85 8.08 2.07
C ALA A 404 -16.19 9.46 2.01
N ASP A 405 -16.94 10.50 1.63
CA ASP A 405 -16.46 11.89 1.60
C ASP A 405 -16.18 12.41 3.02
N VAL A 406 -17.05 12.08 3.98
CA VAL A 406 -16.85 12.39 5.41
C VAL A 406 -15.60 11.71 5.96
N ALA A 407 -15.43 10.41 5.64
CA ALA A 407 -14.24 9.66 6.03
C ALA A 407 -12.96 10.29 5.44
N PHE A 408 -12.99 10.63 4.16
CA PHE A 408 -11.87 11.26 3.46
C PHE A 408 -11.49 12.61 4.08
N LEU A 409 -12.46 13.49 4.36
CA LEU A 409 -12.21 14.77 5.03
C LEU A 409 -11.51 14.57 6.37
N ILE A 410 -12.05 13.69 7.22
CA ILE A 410 -11.51 13.49 8.56
C ILE A 410 -10.13 12.83 8.51
N GLU A 411 -9.96 11.74 7.75
CA GLU A 411 -8.74 10.93 7.78
C GLU A 411 -7.61 11.48 6.91
N GLU A 412 -7.92 12.00 5.72
CA GLU A 412 -6.90 12.39 4.74
C GLU A 412 -6.60 13.90 4.81
N ILE A 413 -7.63 14.75 4.78
CA ILE A 413 -7.45 16.22 4.83
C ILE A 413 -7.03 16.68 6.24
N TYR A 414 -7.82 16.30 7.25
CA TYR A 414 -7.63 16.71 8.64
C TYR A 414 -6.83 15.72 9.49
N ARG A 415 -6.38 14.59 8.91
CA ARG A 415 -5.45 13.63 9.53
C ARG A 415 -5.90 13.12 10.89
N GLY A 416 -7.21 12.93 11.07
CA GLY A 416 -7.84 12.45 12.29
C GLY A 416 -7.71 13.41 13.47
N ARG A 417 -7.64 14.72 13.23
CA ARG A 417 -7.49 15.75 14.26
C ARG A 417 -8.40 16.95 14.01
N SER A 418 -8.74 17.68 15.06
CA SER A 418 -9.39 18.99 14.95
C SER A 418 -8.46 20.00 14.27
N ALA A 419 -9.01 20.79 13.36
CA ALA A 419 -8.33 21.89 12.70
C ALA A 419 -8.00 23.06 13.65
N LEU A 420 -8.61 23.09 14.85
CA LEU A 420 -8.37 24.12 15.88
C LEU A 420 -7.40 23.63 16.95
N SER A 421 -7.78 22.59 17.70
CA SER A 421 -7.03 22.13 18.87
C SER A 421 -6.04 21.00 18.57
N SER A 422 -6.04 20.46 17.35
CA SER A 422 -5.26 19.26 16.98
C SER A 422 -5.55 18.01 17.81
N LEU A 423 -6.65 18.03 18.60
CA LEU A 423 -7.11 16.90 19.39
C LEU A 423 -7.77 15.85 18.48
N PRO A 424 -7.52 14.55 18.69
CA PRO A 424 -8.10 13.47 17.88
C PRO A 424 -9.43 12.93 18.42
N THR A 425 -10.06 13.60 19.40
CA THR A 425 -11.20 13.04 20.14
C THR A 425 -12.53 13.71 19.76
N SER A 426 -13.56 12.89 19.52
CA SER A 426 -14.92 13.34 19.19
C SER A 426 -14.96 14.36 18.05
N LEU A 427 -14.50 13.95 16.86
CA LEU A 427 -14.41 14.80 15.68
C LEU A 427 -15.76 14.94 14.96
N PHE A 428 -16.05 16.15 14.51
CA PHE A 428 -17.29 16.57 13.85
C PHE A 428 -16.93 17.42 12.63
N LEU A 429 -17.76 17.40 11.59
CA LEU A 429 -17.65 18.31 10.45
C LEU A 429 -18.74 19.37 10.55
N VAL A 430 -18.37 20.64 10.35
CA VAL A 430 -19.27 21.80 10.38
C VAL A 430 -18.89 22.77 9.27
N ARG A 431 -19.87 23.51 8.72
CA ARG A 431 -19.58 24.57 7.74
C ARG A 431 -18.65 25.62 8.36
N TRP A 432 -17.56 25.95 7.66
CA TRP A 432 -16.59 26.96 8.12
C TRP A 432 -17.14 28.38 8.05
N ARG A 433 -17.97 28.68 7.05
CA ARG A 433 -18.61 29.99 6.86
C ARG A 433 -20.11 29.82 6.68
N LYS A 434 -20.86 30.83 7.11
CA LYS A 434 -22.30 30.90 6.83
C LYS A 434 -22.51 31.10 5.32
N PRO A 435 -23.37 30.30 4.67
CA PRO A 435 -23.63 30.43 3.24
C PRO A 435 -24.28 31.79 2.92
N GLN A 436 -23.90 32.39 1.79
CA GLN A 436 -24.49 33.61 1.27
C GLN A 436 -25.54 33.23 0.21
N GLY A 437 -26.83 33.35 0.55
CA GLY A 437 -27.95 32.97 -0.33
C GLY A 437 -28.65 31.68 0.11
N SER A 438 -29.64 31.24 -0.67
CA SER A 438 -30.36 30.00 -0.38
C SER A 438 -29.49 28.79 -0.70
N ILE A 439 -29.38 27.86 0.25
CA ILE A 439 -28.62 26.61 0.08
C ILE A 439 -29.47 25.48 -0.50
N LEU A 440 -30.78 25.67 -0.60
CA LEU A 440 -31.72 24.68 -1.08
C LEU A 440 -31.79 24.67 -2.61
N GLN A 441 -31.61 23.50 -3.20
CA GLN A 441 -31.93 23.24 -4.60
C GLN A 441 -32.97 22.13 -4.69
N SER A 442 -33.82 22.22 -5.71
CA SER A 442 -34.84 21.21 -5.98
C SER A 442 -34.98 20.98 -7.47
N THR A 443 -35.22 19.73 -7.86
CA THR A 443 -35.58 19.36 -9.23
C THR A 443 -36.83 18.49 -9.20
N GLY A 444 -37.71 18.70 -10.19
CA GLY A 444 -39.02 18.06 -10.29
C GLY A 444 -40.16 18.98 -9.82
N GLU A 445 -41.40 18.57 -10.10
CA GLU A 445 -42.64 19.24 -9.69
C GLU A 445 -43.54 18.24 -8.93
N GLY A 446 -44.25 18.69 -7.90
CA GLY A 446 -45.21 17.86 -7.16
C GLY A 446 -44.57 16.78 -6.27
N GLU A 447 -45.11 15.55 -6.32
CA GLU A 447 -44.67 14.42 -5.47
C GLU A 447 -43.29 13.87 -5.84
N ASP A 448 -42.80 14.12 -7.07
CA ASP A 448 -41.48 13.68 -7.55
C ASP A 448 -40.36 14.73 -7.27
N GLN A 449 -40.63 15.72 -6.42
CA GLN A 449 -39.65 16.76 -6.09
C GLN A 449 -38.53 16.22 -5.18
N GLN A 450 -37.31 16.13 -5.71
CA GLN A 450 -36.12 15.84 -4.90
C GLN A 450 -35.42 17.13 -4.49
N LYS A 451 -35.18 17.28 -3.18
CA LYS A 451 -34.49 18.43 -2.58
C LYS A 451 -33.07 18.07 -2.15
N TRP A 452 -32.10 18.96 -2.36
CA TRP A 452 -30.74 18.79 -1.86
C TRP A 452 -30.06 20.13 -1.53
N THR A 453 -28.95 20.07 -0.80
CA THR A 453 -28.14 21.27 -0.50
C THR A 453 -26.94 21.44 -1.41
N THR A 454 -26.46 22.67 -1.56
CA THR A 454 -25.24 23.02 -2.32
C THR A 454 -23.93 22.72 -1.56
N LEU A 455 -23.98 21.84 -0.54
CA LEU A 455 -22.84 21.54 0.31
C LEU A 455 -21.66 20.97 -0.48
N LYS A 456 -20.47 21.49 -0.22
CA LYS A 456 -19.21 21.01 -0.79
C LYS A 456 -18.27 20.50 0.28
N MET A 457 -17.27 19.70 -0.13
CA MET A 457 -16.22 19.25 0.79
C MET A 457 -15.41 20.42 1.31
N SER A 458 -15.19 21.44 0.47
CA SER A 458 -14.50 22.68 0.80
C SER A 458 -15.22 23.53 1.86
N ASP A 459 -16.52 23.31 2.06
CA ASP A 459 -17.29 24.09 3.02
C ASP A 459 -17.08 23.60 4.45
N LEU A 460 -16.59 22.37 4.64
CA LEU A 460 -16.57 21.68 5.93
C LEU A 460 -15.19 21.75 6.60
N VAL A 461 -15.20 22.01 7.90
CA VAL A 461 -14.01 21.94 8.77
C VAL A 461 -14.18 20.88 9.85
N CYS A 462 -13.10 20.14 10.12
CA CYS A 462 -13.05 19.16 11.20
C CYS A 462 -12.75 19.84 12.54
N MET A 463 -13.64 19.67 13.52
CA MET A 463 -13.54 20.24 14.86
C MET A 463 -13.87 19.20 15.93
N THR A 464 -13.49 19.42 17.19
CA THR A 464 -14.03 18.61 18.28
C THR A 464 -15.51 18.95 18.52
N LYS A 465 -16.27 18.04 19.14
CA LYS A 465 -17.70 18.27 19.46
C LYS A 465 -17.96 19.58 20.21
N LYS A 466 -17.06 19.98 21.12
CA LYS A 466 -17.20 21.23 21.89
C LYS A 466 -16.97 22.45 21.01
N GLU A 467 -15.91 22.41 20.19
CA GLU A 467 -15.57 23.46 19.23
C GLU A 467 -16.66 23.64 18.17
N ALA A 468 -17.15 22.54 17.59
CA ALA A 468 -18.19 22.55 16.56
C ALA A 468 -19.48 23.21 17.06
N LYS A 469 -19.88 22.96 18.32
CA LYS A 469 -21.06 23.61 18.93
C LYS A 469 -20.87 25.12 19.10
N LEU A 470 -19.69 25.55 19.56
CA LEU A 470 -19.37 26.96 19.70
C LEU A 470 -19.37 27.67 18.34
N HIS A 471 -18.77 27.02 17.33
CA HIS A 471 -18.70 27.51 15.97
C HIS A 471 -20.11 27.62 15.34
N GLU A 472 -20.93 26.57 15.45
CA GLU A 472 -22.31 26.57 14.95
C GLU A 472 -23.13 27.73 15.55
N GLN A 473 -22.99 27.98 16.85
CA GLN A 473 -23.69 29.08 17.50
C GLN A 473 -23.23 30.45 17.00
N GLN A 474 -21.91 30.70 17.02
CA GLN A 474 -21.40 32.05 16.76
C GLN A 474 -21.33 32.40 15.26
N VAL A 475 -20.93 31.45 14.42
CA VAL A 475 -20.74 31.71 12.99
C VAL A 475 -22.03 31.47 12.22
N LEU A 476 -22.67 30.32 12.41
CA LEU A 476 -23.84 29.95 11.60
C LEU A 476 -25.14 30.62 12.07
N ARG A 477 -25.38 30.72 13.39
CA ARG A 477 -26.58 31.36 13.94
C ARG A 477 -26.42 32.86 14.12
N GLU A 478 -25.43 33.30 14.91
CA GLU A 478 -25.20 34.72 15.21
C GLU A 478 -24.59 35.49 14.03
N GLY A 479 -24.01 34.81 13.03
CA GLY A 479 -23.51 35.42 11.80
C GLY A 479 -22.15 36.11 11.92
N LYS A 480 -21.34 35.77 12.95
CA LYS A 480 -19.96 36.27 13.07
C LYS A 480 -19.08 35.67 11.98
N SER A 481 -18.03 36.39 11.58
CA SER A 481 -17.03 35.83 10.68
C SER A 481 -16.06 34.92 11.46
N PRO A 482 -15.51 33.85 10.86
CA PRO A 482 -14.47 33.05 11.52
C PRO A 482 -13.24 33.85 11.95
N GLU A 483 -12.93 34.93 11.22
CA GLU A 483 -11.86 35.88 11.52
C GLU A 483 -12.09 36.66 12.82
N ASP A 484 -13.35 36.84 13.23
CA ASP A 484 -13.69 37.46 14.52
C ASP A 484 -13.60 36.49 15.70
N LEU A 485 -13.61 35.18 15.42
CA LEU A 485 -13.72 34.12 16.44
C LEU A 485 -12.38 33.43 16.74
N TYR A 486 -11.50 33.32 15.74
CA TYR A 486 -10.24 32.60 15.84
C TYR A 486 -9.04 33.50 15.51
N ASP A 487 -7.87 33.15 16.04
CA ASP A 487 -6.62 33.84 15.70
C ASP A 487 -6.23 33.63 14.23
N ALA A 488 -5.42 34.55 13.70
CA ALA A 488 -5.04 34.56 12.29
C ALA A 488 -4.25 33.32 11.85
N GLU A 489 -3.48 32.69 12.75
CA GLU A 489 -2.73 31.47 12.45
C GLU A 489 -3.70 30.29 12.27
N THR A 490 -4.68 30.17 13.16
CA THR A 490 -5.73 29.16 13.08
C THR A 490 -6.57 29.30 11.81
N VAL A 491 -7.00 30.52 11.46
CA VAL A 491 -7.77 30.77 10.23
C VAL A 491 -6.95 30.36 9.00
N LYS A 492 -5.69 30.80 8.91
CA LYS A 492 -4.80 30.45 7.81
C LYS A 492 -4.64 28.92 7.67
N ARG A 493 -4.44 28.22 8.79
CA ARG A 493 -4.30 26.76 8.81
C ARG A 493 -5.56 26.07 8.31
N VAL A 494 -6.74 26.54 8.69
CA VAL A 494 -8.02 25.98 8.23
C VAL A 494 -8.19 26.22 6.73
N GLU A 495 -7.89 27.42 6.24
CA GLU A 495 -8.01 27.76 4.82
C GLU A 495 -7.04 26.98 3.94
N GLU A 496 -5.81 26.72 4.38
CA GLU A 496 -4.87 25.83 3.68
C GLU A 496 -5.44 24.41 3.52
N ARG A 497 -6.15 23.89 4.54
CA ARG A 497 -6.82 22.58 4.46
C ARG A 497 -8.05 22.57 3.56
N ILE A 498 -8.79 23.67 3.54
CA ILE A 498 -9.91 23.84 2.62
C ILE A 498 -9.41 23.88 1.17
N LEU A 499 -8.31 24.58 0.90
CA LEU A 499 -7.67 24.58 -0.42
C LEU A 499 -7.21 23.17 -0.82
N GLU A 500 -6.62 22.42 0.12
CA GLU A 500 -6.30 21.01 -0.08
C GLU A 500 -7.56 20.21 -0.46
N ALA A 501 -8.69 20.40 0.23
CA ALA A 501 -9.95 19.73 -0.11
C ALA A 501 -10.51 20.12 -1.49
N VAL A 502 -10.41 21.39 -1.90
CA VAL A 502 -10.81 21.88 -3.24
C VAL A 502 -10.03 21.18 -4.34
N GLU A 503 -8.72 20.95 -4.14
CA GLU A 503 -7.92 20.22 -5.12
C GLU A 503 -8.38 18.77 -5.33
N TYR A 504 -8.98 18.14 -4.31
CA TYR A 504 -9.50 16.78 -4.41
C TYR A 504 -10.92 16.71 -4.94
N GLU A 505 -11.73 17.75 -4.72
CA GLU A 505 -13.12 17.79 -5.14
C GLU A 505 -13.27 17.68 -6.68
N LYS A 506 -12.24 18.04 -7.45
CA LYS A 506 -12.22 17.85 -8.91
C LYS A 506 -12.13 16.39 -9.39
N TYR A 507 -11.78 15.47 -8.50
CA TYR A 507 -11.68 14.03 -8.79
C TYR A 507 -12.88 13.23 -8.27
N ARG A 508 -13.85 13.93 -7.66
CA ARG A 508 -15.14 13.39 -7.25
C ARG A 508 -16.10 13.44 -8.43
#